data_AF-A0A183IZR0-F1
#
_entry.id   AF-A0A183IZR0-F1
#
_cell.length_a   1.000
_cell.length_b   1.000
_cell.length_c   1.000
_cell.angle_alpha   90.00
_cell.angle_beta   90.00
_cell.angle_gamma   90.00
#
_symmetry.space_group_name_H-M   'P 1'
#
loop_
_entity.id
_entity.type
_entity.pdbx_description
1 polymer ?
#
loop_
_entity_poly.entity_id
_entity_poly.type
_entity_poly.pdbx_seq_one_letter_code
_entity_poly.pdbx_strand_id
1 'polypeptide(L)'
;MVPSTLKHIVFDLRILENLQRIISLSLEMAKSNAFIYHACIDEISLEGFDGITLNGLWKRLDNRPGFGQIIDSYCKQFLWQFLRKHPHVKFYELKEPRKLLQYDSLRINVASDKDVGVWGSCADLKTRCDITDLIKSEPAYADLESVTTKFSDTLVIVASLKQRVGAMVGHAMNDTRFFNLPFLSLINFAILERVGR
;
A
#
# COMPACT_ATOMS: atom_id res chain seq x y z
N MET A 1 -33.28 14.32 -50.36
CA MET A 1 -33.15 15.20 -49.18
C MET A 1 -33.51 14.40 -47.95
N VAL A 2 -32.61 14.23 -46.98
CA VAL A 2 -32.94 13.59 -45.70
C VAL A 2 -33.78 14.58 -44.86
N PRO A 3 -34.95 14.19 -44.33
CA PRO A 3 -35.79 15.08 -43.52
C PRO A 3 -35.02 15.65 -42.33
N SER A 4 -35.21 16.93 -42.00
CA SER A 4 -34.51 17.61 -40.91
C SER A 4 -34.66 16.90 -39.56
N THR A 5 -35.81 16.28 -39.30
CA THR A 5 -36.10 15.45 -38.11
C THR A 5 -35.18 14.23 -37.98
N LEU A 6 -34.83 13.57 -39.09
CA LEU A 6 -33.90 12.44 -39.10
C LEU A 6 -32.46 12.86 -38.74
N LYS A 7 -32.06 14.09 -39.09
CA LYS A 7 -30.74 14.63 -38.72
C LYS A 7 -30.63 14.91 -37.22
N HIS A 8 -31.70 15.40 -36.59
CA HIS A 8 -31.74 15.64 -35.13
C HIS A 8 -31.70 14.32 -34.35
N ILE A 9 -32.47 13.31 -34.74
CA ILE A 9 -32.46 11.99 -34.09
C ILE A 9 -31.07 11.33 -34.21
N VAL A 10 -30.44 11.39 -35.38
CA VAL A 10 -29.08 10.85 -35.58
C VAL A 10 -28.02 11.62 -34.77
N PHE A 11 -28.20 12.92 -34.55
CA PHE A 11 -27.32 13.73 -33.71
C PHE A 11 -27.45 13.36 -32.23
N ASP A 12 -28.68 13.19 -31.74
CA ASP A 12 -28.95 12.74 -30.36
C ASP A 12 -28.40 11.33 -30.09
N LEU A 13 -28.54 10.40 -31.05
CA LEU A 13 -27.99 9.04 -30.91
C LEU A 13 -26.45 9.05 -30.79
N ARG A 14 -25.75 9.89 -31.56
CA ARG A 14 -24.29 10.04 -31.44
C ARG A 14 -23.85 10.64 -30.12
N ILE A 15 -24.63 11.58 -29.57
CA ILE A 15 -24.35 12.14 -28.24
C ILE A 15 -24.48 11.05 -27.18
N LEU A 16 -25.54 10.23 -27.24
CA LEU A 16 -25.75 9.13 -26.30
C LEU A 16 -24.65 8.06 -26.38
N GLU A 17 -24.22 7.67 -27.58
CA GLU A 17 -23.11 6.74 -27.78
C GLU A 17 -21.79 7.28 -27.22
N ASN A 18 -21.49 8.57 -27.47
CA ASN A 18 -20.30 9.23 -26.93
C ASN A 18 -20.34 9.31 -25.39
N LEU A 19 -21.50 9.62 -24.80
CA LEU A 19 -21.69 9.63 -23.36
C LEU A 19 -21.48 8.24 -22.75
N GLN A 20 -22.05 7.19 -23.36
CA GLN A 20 -21.82 5.81 -22.92
C GLN A 20 -20.34 5.41 -22.98
N ARG A 21 -19.63 5.82 -24.03
CA ARG A 21 -18.19 5.57 -24.15
C ARG A 21 -17.38 6.28 -23.06
N ILE A 22 -17.68 7.55 -22.77
CA ILE A 22 -17.01 8.31 -21.71
C ILE A 22 -17.25 7.68 -20.33
N ILE A 23 -18.49 7.26 -20.05
CA ILE A 23 -18.84 6.58 -18.80
C ILE A 23 -18.06 5.26 -18.68
N SER A 24 -18.00 4.47 -19.75
CA SER A 24 -17.30 3.19 -19.77
C SER A 24 -15.80 3.36 -19.52
N LEU A 25 -15.16 4.34 -20.18
CA LEU A 25 -13.75 4.67 -19.95
C LEU A 25 -13.50 5.13 -18.51
N SER A 26 -14.38 5.98 -17.96
CA SER A 26 -14.28 6.45 -16.59
C SER A 26 -14.38 5.31 -15.57
N LEU A 27 -15.27 4.33 -15.84
CA LEU A 27 -15.43 3.15 -15.00
C LEU A 27 -14.20 2.25 -15.04
N GLU A 28 -13.62 2.01 -16.22
CA GLU A 28 -12.39 1.22 -16.36
C GLU A 28 -11.19 1.89 -15.67
N MET A 29 -11.07 3.21 -15.79
CA MET A 29 -10.07 3.97 -15.03
C MET A 29 -10.27 3.83 -13.52
N ALA A 30 -11.51 3.91 -13.03
CA ALA A 30 -11.81 3.73 -11.60
C ALA A 30 -11.44 2.34 -11.10
N LYS A 31 -11.74 1.28 -11.88
CA LYS A 31 -11.34 -0.10 -11.57
C LYS A 31 -9.83 -0.26 -11.53
N SER A 32 -9.13 0.28 -12.52
CA SER A 32 -7.65 0.24 -12.56
C SER A 32 -7.04 0.95 -11.36
N ASN A 33 -7.52 2.14 -11.01
CA ASN A 33 -7.07 2.87 -9.83
C ASN A 33 -7.30 2.11 -8.53
N ALA A 34 -8.47 1.47 -8.37
CA ALA A 34 -8.76 0.64 -7.21
C ALA A 34 -7.82 -0.58 -7.14
N PHE A 35 -7.59 -1.24 -8.27
CA PHE A 35 -6.68 -2.38 -8.36
C PHE A 35 -5.25 -2.04 -7.94
N ILE A 36 -4.69 -0.94 -8.49
CA ILE A 36 -3.33 -0.46 -8.14
C ILE A 36 -3.26 -0.06 -6.67
N TYR A 37 -4.29 0.61 -6.16
CA TYR A 37 -4.37 0.98 -4.74
C TYR A 37 -4.36 -0.25 -3.82
N HIS A 38 -5.16 -1.28 -4.11
CA HIS A 38 -5.17 -2.50 -3.34
C HIS A 38 -3.82 -3.23 -3.39
N ALA A 39 -3.19 -3.30 -4.57
CA ALA A 39 -1.85 -3.84 -4.72
C ALA A 39 -0.82 -3.11 -3.85
N CYS A 40 -0.88 -1.77 -3.82
CA CYS A 40 0.00 -0.94 -3.00
C CYS A 40 -0.14 -1.26 -1.51
N ILE A 41 -1.38 -1.39 -1.02
CA ILE A 41 -1.63 -1.75 0.38
C ILE A 41 -1.19 -3.18 0.70
N ASP A 42 -1.36 -4.12 -0.24
CA ASP A 42 -0.87 -5.50 -0.08
C ASP A 42 0.65 -5.53 0.09
N GLU A 43 1.41 -4.85 -0.78
CA GLU A 43 2.88 -4.84 -0.69
C GLU A 43 3.38 -4.20 0.62
N ILE A 44 2.75 -3.11 1.07
CA ILE A 44 3.06 -2.51 2.38
C ILE A 44 2.74 -3.48 3.53
N SER A 45 1.66 -4.25 3.39
CA SER A 45 1.22 -5.22 4.40
C SER A 45 2.13 -6.44 4.46
N LEU A 46 2.58 -6.93 3.31
CA LEU A 46 3.47 -8.09 3.14
C LEU A 46 4.89 -7.82 3.62
N GLU A 47 5.36 -6.56 3.60
CA GLU A 47 6.66 -6.21 4.19
C GLU A 47 6.71 -6.50 5.70
N GLY A 48 5.56 -6.52 6.36
CA GLY A 48 5.46 -6.84 7.78
C GLY A 48 5.79 -5.65 8.69
N PHE A 49 6.07 -5.94 9.97
CA PHE A 49 6.20 -4.89 10.98
C PHE A 49 7.47 -4.02 10.87
N ASP A 50 8.49 -4.47 10.14
CA ASP A 50 9.67 -3.66 9.82
C ASP A 50 9.32 -2.46 8.92
N GLY A 51 8.24 -2.54 8.13
CA GLY A 51 7.79 -1.48 7.23
C GLY A 51 8.61 -1.32 5.95
N ILE A 52 8.01 -0.77 4.90
CA ILE A 52 8.63 -0.70 3.56
C ILE A 52 9.12 0.71 3.24
N THR A 53 10.26 0.86 2.56
CA THR A 53 10.68 2.17 2.02
C THR A 53 9.92 2.51 0.75
N LEU A 54 9.85 3.79 0.36
CA LEU A 54 9.24 4.20 -0.91
C LEU A 54 9.91 3.49 -2.11
N ASN A 55 11.24 3.44 -2.11
CA ASN A 55 12.01 2.75 -3.16
C ASN A 55 11.70 1.25 -3.20
N GLY A 56 11.60 0.59 -2.04
CA GLY A 56 11.21 -0.81 -1.94
C GLY A 56 9.79 -1.06 -2.48
N LEU A 57 8.84 -0.17 -2.13
CA LEU A 57 7.45 -0.26 -2.57
C LEU A 57 7.33 -0.19 -4.09
N TRP A 58 7.99 0.79 -4.72
CA TRP A 58 7.97 0.94 -6.17
C TRP A 58 8.55 -0.27 -6.88
N LYS A 59 9.69 -0.80 -6.39
CA LYS A 59 10.30 -2.01 -6.93
C LYS A 59 9.39 -3.23 -6.81
N ARG A 60 8.70 -3.41 -5.69
CA ARG A 60 7.77 -4.54 -5.49
C ARG A 60 6.58 -4.44 -6.42
N LEU A 61 5.98 -3.25 -6.56
CA LEU A 61 4.87 -3.03 -7.48
C LEU A 61 5.28 -3.28 -8.94
N ASP A 62 6.44 -2.78 -9.36
CA ASP A 62 6.97 -2.98 -10.73
C ASP A 62 7.23 -4.47 -11.03
N ASN A 63 7.63 -5.26 -10.03
CA ASN A 63 7.93 -6.68 -10.17
C ASN A 63 6.76 -7.61 -9.76
N ARG A 64 5.58 -7.05 -9.45
CA ARG A 64 4.45 -7.84 -8.95
C ARG A 64 3.93 -8.77 -10.05
N PRO A 65 3.88 -10.10 -9.82
CA PRO A 65 3.44 -11.05 -10.84
C PRO A 65 2.01 -10.77 -11.32
N GLY A 66 1.82 -10.69 -12.64
CA GLY A 66 0.49 -10.46 -13.25
C GLY A 66 -0.09 -9.07 -13.00
N PHE A 67 0.69 -8.11 -12.51
CA PHE A 67 0.19 -6.78 -12.19
C PHE A 67 -0.16 -5.96 -13.43
N GLY A 68 0.68 -5.99 -14.47
CA GLY A 68 0.38 -5.44 -15.80
C GLY A 68 0.12 -3.93 -15.87
N GLN A 69 0.33 -3.21 -14.77
CA GLN A 69 0.14 -1.75 -14.67
C GLN A 69 1.49 -1.04 -14.70
N ILE A 70 1.52 0.15 -15.30
CA ILE A 70 2.71 1.00 -15.36
C ILE A 70 2.72 1.90 -14.11
N ILE A 71 3.80 1.86 -13.33
CA ILE A 71 3.98 2.70 -12.14
C ILE A 71 4.94 3.85 -12.47
N ASP A 72 4.44 4.79 -13.26
CA ASP A 72 5.15 6.03 -13.60
C ASP A 72 5.13 7.05 -12.44
N SER A 73 5.73 8.22 -12.65
CA SER A 73 5.79 9.29 -11.64
C SER A 73 4.40 9.79 -11.23
N TYR A 74 3.46 9.87 -12.17
CA TYR A 74 2.08 10.27 -11.89
C TYR A 74 1.37 9.26 -10.99
N CYS A 75 1.50 7.96 -11.28
CA CYS A 75 0.93 6.89 -10.49
C CYS A 75 1.53 6.84 -9.08
N LYS A 76 2.86 7.02 -8.94
CA LYS A 76 3.52 7.10 -7.63
C LYS A 76 3.03 8.27 -6.80
N GLN A 77 2.90 9.46 -7.42
CA GLN A 77 2.36 10.66 -6.75
C GLN A 77 0.89 10.45 -6.35
N PHE A 78 0.07 9.85 -7.21
CA PHE A 78 -1.31 9.47 -6.90
C PHE A 78 -1.36 8.56 -5.67
N LEU A 79 -0.63 7.43 -5.69
CA LEU A 79 -0.59 6.48 -4.57
C LEU A 79 -0.10 7.14 -3.28
N TRP A 80 0.91 7.98 -3.34
CA TRP A 80 1.42 8.74 -2.19
C TRP A 80 0.32 9.57 -1.52
N GLN A 81 -0.50 10.29 -2.30
CA GLN A 81 -1.62 11.05 -1.75
C GLN A 81 -2.66 10.18 -1.05
N PHE A 82 -2.92 8.97 -1.54
CA PHE A 82 -3.79 8.00 -0.87
C PHE A 82 -3.18 7.47 0.42
N LEU A 83 -1.90 7.11 0.40
CA LEU A 83 -1.19 6.60 1.59
C LEU A 83 -1.19 7.61 2.73
N ARG A 84 -0.96 8.90 2.43
CA ARG A 84 -1.06 9.98 3.43
C ARG A 84 -2.43 10.03 4.10
N LYS A 85 -3.49 9.78 3.35
CA LYS A 85 -4.88 9.82 3.89
C LYS A 85 -5.31 8.49 4.51
N HIS A 86 -4.54 7.42 4.33
CA HIS A 86 -4.93 6.08 4.76
C HIS A 86 -4.94 5.98 6.30
N PRO A 87 -6.07 5.64 6.95
CA PRO A 87 -6.16 5.66 8.42
C PRO A 87 -5.35 4.53 9.07
N HIS A 88 -5.19 3.41 8.39
CA HIS A 88 -4.50 2.23 8.92
C HIS A 88 -3.02 2.11 8.50
N VAL A 89 -2.46 3.15 7.91
CA VAL A 89 -1.03 3.22 7.57
C VAL A 89 -0.36 4.26 8.45
N LYS A 90 0.82 3.90 8.95
CA LYS A 90 1.72 4.73 9.75
C LYS A 90 3.06 4.91 9.06
N PHE A 91 3.72 6.02 9.38
CA PHE A 91 5.01 6.42 8.84
C PHE A 91 6.04 6.52 9.96
N TYR A 92 7.20 5.91 9.77
CA TYR A 92 8.28 5.98 10.73
C TYR A 92 9.57 6.41 10.07
N GLU A 93 10.36 7.21 10.78
CA GLU A 93 11.73 7.54 10.41
C GLU A 93 12.70 6.65 11.17
N LEU A 94 13.58 5.98 10.44
CA LEU A 94 14.68 5.19 10.98
C LEU A 94 15.88 6.10 11.29
N LYS A 95 16.70 5.70 12.27
CA LYS A 95 17.97 6.39 12.57
C LYS A 95 18.97 6.31 11.43
N GLU A 96 18.97 5.17 10.74
CA GLU A 96 19.87 4.87 9.63
C GLU A 96 19.03 4.40 8.42
N PRO A 97 19.46 4.68 7.18
CA PRO A 97 18.79 4.17 6.00
C PRO A 97 18.62 2.66 6.06
N ARG A 98 17.44 2.18 5.65
CA ARG A 98 17.13 0.76 5.67
C ARG A 98 18.11 0.01 4.76
N LYS A 99 18.90 -0.88 5.37
CA LYS A 99 19.79 -1.77 4.63
C LYS A 99 18.98 -2.81 3.89
N LEU A 100 19.43 -3.19 2.69
CA LEU A 100 18.89 -4.36 2.00
C LEU A 100 19.03 -5.58 2.90
N LEU A 101 18.00 -6.41 2.95
CA LEU A 101 17.99 -7.64 3.74
C LEU A 101 19.18 -8.52 3.33
N GLN A 102 20.19 -8.60 4.19
CA GLN A 102 21.24 -9.61 4.05
C GLN A 102 20.69 -10.93 4.62
N TYR A 103 20.75 -11.98 3.79
CA TYR A 103 20.23 -13.33 4.09
C TYR A 103 20.75 -13.90 5.42
N ASP A 104 21.91 -13.41 5.87
CA ASP A 104 22.61 -13.82 7.09
C ASP A 104 22.03 -13.26 8.40
N SER A 105 20.96 -12.46 8.33
CA SER A 105 20.34 -11.79 9.48
C SER A 105 18.97 -12.37 9.86
N LEU A 106 18.86 -13.70 9.92
CA LEU A 106 17.70 -14.45 10.46
C LEU A 106 17.36 -14.14 11.93
N ARG A 107 17.96 -13.11 12.53
CA ARG A 107 17.62 -12.63 13.88
C ARG A 107 16.20 -12.10 13.87
N ILE A 108 15.29 -12.89 14.40
CA ILE A 108 13.90 -12.50 14.61
C ILE A 108 13.86 -11.61 15.86
N ASN A 109 13.81 -10.29 15.64
CA ASN A 109 13.54 -9.34 16.71
C ASN A 109 12.04 -9.31 16.97
N VAL A 110 11.61 -10.22 17.83
CA VAL A 110 10.21 -10.44 18.13
C VAL A 110 9.66 -9.29 18.99
N ALA A 111 8.57 -8.69 18.56
CA ALA A 111 7.83 -7.70 19.32
C ALA A 111 6.39 -8.17 19.56
N SER A 112 5.96 -8.13 20.82
CA SER A 112 4.56 -8.38 21.20
C SER A 112 4.07 -7.39 22.22
N ASP A 113 2.90 -6.84 21.93
CA ASP A 113 1.94 -6.30 22.87
C ASP A 113 0.58 -6.28 22.14
N LYS A 114 -0.33 -7.19 22.51
CA LYS A 114 -1.64 -7.33 21.84
C LYS A 114 -2.50 -6.09 22.07
N ASP A 115 -2.40 -5.48 23.25
CA ASP A 115 -3.29 -4.42 23.70
C ASP A 115 -2.96 -3.08 23.02
N VAL A 116 -1.69 -2.87 22.63
CA VAL A 116 -1.28 -1.76 21.74
C VAL A 116 -1.05 -2.18 20.28
N GLY A 117 -1.41 -3.41 19.88
CA GLY A 117 -1.38 -3.85 18.49
C GLY A 117 0.02 -4.06 17.88
N VAL A 118 1.01 -4.35 18.73
CA VAL A 118 2.41 -4.58 18.37
C VAL A 118 2.65 -6.08 18.22
N TRP A 119 2.64 -6.62 17.00
CA TRP A 119 2.98 -8.02 16.72
C TRP A 119 3.84 -8.08 15.47
N GLY A 120 4.96 -8.79 15.52
CA GLY A 120 5.80 -9.03 14.34
C GLY A 120 7.29 -9.04 14.61
N SER A 121 8.06 -9.05 13.52
CA SER A 121 9.51 -8.86 13.57
C SER A 121 9.87 -7.42 13.24
N CYS A 122 10.53 -6.71 14.15
CA CYS A 122 11.09 -5.39 13.84
C CYS A 122 12.45 -5.12 14.50
N ALA A 123 13.47 -4.84 13.69
CA ALA A 123 14.83 -4.55 14.20
C ALA A 123 14.92 -3.15 14.83
N ASP A 124 14.20 -2.18 14.28
CA ASP A 124 14.28 -0.77 14.67
C ASP A 124 13.14 -0.32 15.58
N LEU A 125 12.40 -1.26 16.19
CA LEU A 125 11.19 -0.93 16.95
C LEU A 125 11.43 0.13 18.04
N LYS A 126 12.56 0.02 18.73
CA LYS A 126 12.94 0.94 19.83
C LYS A 126 13.63 2.22 19.35
N THR A 127 14.09 2.25 18.11
CA THR A 127 14.95 3.31 17.57
C THR A 127 14.24 4.19 16.55
N ARG A 128 13.19 3.69 15.90
CA ARG A 128 12.37 4.44 14.93
C ARG A 128 11.48 5.47 15.61
N CYS A 129 11.25 6.59 14.93
CA CYS A 129 10.36 7.65 15.38
C CYS A 129 9.04 7.58 14.59
N ASP A 130 7.87 7.62 15.27
CA ASP A 130 6.58 7.75 14.59
C ASP A 130 6.42 9.20 14.10
N ILE A 131 6.43 9.40 12.78
CA ILE A 131 6.28 10.69 12.12
C ILE A 131 4.96 10.76 11.33
N THR A 132 4.00 9.91 11.68
CA THR A 132 2.72 9.81 10.96
C THR A 132 2.00 11.15 10.91
N ASP A 133 1.86 11.83 12.04
CA ASP A 133 1.16 13.11 12.09
C ASP A 133 1.86 14.19 11.27
N LEU A 134 3.20 14.22 11.30
CA LEU A 134 4.01 15.12 10.47
C LEU A 134 3.73 14.88 8.98
N ILE A 135 3.85 13.63 8.51
CA ILE A 135 3.62 13.28 7.10
C ILE A 135 2.20 13.61 6.65
N LYS A 136 1.20 13.38 7.51
CA LYS A 136 -0.22 13.58 7.18
C LYS A 136 -0.65 15.05 7.22
N SER A 137 -0.11 15.84 8.14
CA SER A 137 -0.53 17.23 8.37
C SER A 137 0.26 18.25 7.54
N GLU A 138 1.56 18.05 7.33
CA GLU A 138 2.43 19.02 6.69
C GLU A 138 2.19 19.09 5.17
N PRO A 139 1.75 20.23 4.61
CA PRO A 139 1.55 20.39 3.18
C PRO A 139 2.79 20.14 2.33
N ALA A 140 3.99 20.47 2.84
CA ALA A 140 5.24 20.24 2.12
C ALA A 140 5.49 18.75 1.79
N TYR A 141 4.95 17.83 2.59
CA TYR A 141 5.06 16.38 2.33
C TYR A 141 3.91 15.81 1.51
N ALA A 142 3.03 16.66 0.95
CA ALA A 142 2.02 16.22 -0.03
C ALA A 142 2.62 15.80 -1.37
N ASP A 143 3.77 16.36 -1.70
CA ASP A 143 4.56 16.05 -2.87
C ASP A 143 5.53 14.90 -2.58
N LEU A 144 5.57 13.90 -3.48
CA LEU A 144 6.40 12.71 -3.34
C LEU A 144 7.88 13.04 -3.47
N GLU A 145 8.25 14.00 -4.30
CA GLU A 145 9.65 14.39 -4.50
C GLU A 145 10.22 15.03 -3.22
N SER A 146 9.44 15.90 -2.58
CA SER A 146 9.79 16.57 -1.34
C SER A 146 10.04 15.58 -0.19
N VAL A 147 9.14 14.60 0.01
CA VAL A 147 9.33 13.56 1.05
C VAL A 147 10.49 12.62 0.71
N THR A 148 10.67 12.26 -0.58
CA THR A 148 11.75 11.37 -1.02
C THR A 148 13.11 12.03 -0.83
N THR A 149 13.22 13.33 -1.12
CA THR A 149 14.45 14.12 -0.90
C THR A 149 14.77 14.23 0.58
N LYS A 150 13.77 14.42 1.43
CA LYS A 150 13.97 14.63 2.88
C LYS A 150 14.37 13.34 3.61
N PHE A 151 13.66 12.24 3.36
CA PHE A 151 13.78 11.02 4.16
C PHE A 151 14.43 9.86 3.40
N SER A 152 14.35 9.82 2.06
CA SER A 152 14.94 8.75 1.26
C SER A 152 14.59 7.35 1.82
N ASP A 153 15.60 6.49 2.00
CA ASP A 153 15.45 5.13 2.56
C ASP A 153 15.41 5.09 4.11
N THR A 154 15.34 6.22 4.82
CA THR A 154 15.03 6.24 6.26
C THR A 154 13.53 6.23 6.56
N LEU A 155 12.69 6.61 5.59
CA LEU A 155 11.24 6.53 5.73
C LEU A 155 10.75 5.10 5.50
N VAL A 156 10.04 4.54 6.48
CA VAL A 156 9.31 3.28 6.33
C VAL A 156 7.82 3.45 6.57
N ILE A 157 7.04 2.73 5.77
CA ILE A 157 5.59 2.71 5.80
C ILE A 157 5.15 1.38 6.40
N VAL A 158 4.28 1.42 7.42
CA VAL A 158 3.82 0.23 8.14
C VAL A 158 2.29 0.20 8.11
N ALA A 159 1.73 -0.88 7.56
CA ALA A 159 0.30 -1.15 7.64
C ALA A 159 -0.10 -1.64 9.04
N SER A 160 -1.35 -1.44 9.42
CA SER A 160 -1.90 -1.94 10.70
C SER A 160 -1.80 -3.46 10.82
N LEU A 161 -1.77 -3.99 12.05
CA LEU A 161 -1.71 -5.44 12.29
C LEU A 161 -2.81 -6.20 11.53
N LYS A 162 -4.03 -5.66 11.51
CA LYS A 162 -5.16 -6.22 10.78
C LYS A 162 -4.89 -6.36 9.28
N GLN A 163 -4.31 -5.34 8.66
CA GLN A 163 -3.95 -5.38 7.23
C GLN A 163 -2.83 -6.38 6.95
N ARG A 164 -1.80 -6.43 7.81
CA ARG A 164 -0.70 -7.39 7.70
C ARG A 164 -1.18 -8.83 7.79
N VAL A 165 -2.04 -9.13 8.77
CA VAL A 165 -2.67 -10.45 8.89
C VAL A 165 -3.49 -10.76 7.63
N GLY A 166 -4.35 -9.83 7.21
CA GLY A 166 -5.22 -10.02 6.04
C GLY A 166 -4.45 -10.33 4.75
N ALA A 167 -3.30 -9.68 4.54
CA ALA A 167 -2.45 -9.96 3.37
C ALA A 167 -1.81 -11.36 3.41
N MET A 168 -1.50 -11.88 4.60
CA MET A 168 -0.88 -13.21 4.74
C MET A 168 -1.88 -14.37 4.65
N VAL A 169 -3.04 -14.24 5.32
CA VAL A 169 -4.00 -15.36 5.45
C VAL A 169 -5.22 -15.22 4.54
N GLY A 170 -5.32 -14.11 3.82
CA GLY A 170 -6.45 -13.77 2.97
C GLY A 170 -7.74 -13.52 3.75
N HIS A 171 -8.84 -13.34 3.01
CA HIS A 171 -10.14 -13.01 3.59
C HIS A 171 -10.84 -14.17 4.31
N ALA A 172 -10.30 -15.39 4.22
CA ALA A 172 -10.89 -16.58 4.84
C ALA A 172 -10.68 -16.61 6.36
N MET A 173 -9.70 -15.88 6.89
CA MET A 173 -9.41 -15.78 8.32
C MET A 173 -9.32 -14.33 8.78
N ASN A 174 -9.91 -14.01 9.92
CA ASN A 174 -9.72 -12.72 10.58
C ASN A 174 -8.61 -12.81 11.65
N ASP A 175 -8.11 -11.65 12.05
CA ASP A 175 -7.12 -11.47 13.11
C ASP A 175 -7.51 -12.19 14.41
N THR A 176 -8.76 -12.06 14.86
CA THR A 176 -9.23 -12.72 16.09
C THR A 176 -9.07 -14.24 16.04
N ARG A 177 -9.52 -14.89 14.95
CA ARG A 177 -9.39 -16.36 14.80
C ARG A 177 -7.94 -16.77 14.62
N PHE A 178 -7.18 -15.98 13.87
CA PHE A 178 -5.78 -16.26 13.59
C PHE A 178 -4.93 -16.22 14.87
N PHE A 179 -5.08 -15.21 15.72
CA PHE A 179 -4.34 -15.10 16.99
C PHE A 179 -4.82 -16.04 18.10
N ASN A 180 -5.95 -16.73 17.88
CA ASN A 180 -6.47 -17.76 18.79
C ASN A 180 -6.09 -19.18 18.35
N LEU A 181 -5.31 -19.33 17.27
CA LEU A 181 -4.80 -20.64 16.86
C LEU A 181 -3.88 -21.19 17.97
N PRO A 182 -4.13 -22.41 18.49
CA PRO A 182 -3.44 -22.94 19.67
C PRO A 182 -1.93 -23.13 19.46
N PHE A 183 -1.48 -23.22 18.20
CA PHE A 183 -0.08 -23.42 17.84
C PHE A 183 0.60 -22.15 17.31
N LEU A 184 -0.12 -21.03 17.19
CA LEU A 184 0.46 -19.79 16.68
C LEU A 184 1.25 -19.11 17.79
N SER A 185 2.54 -19.38 17.87
CA SER A 185 3.44 -18.57 18.68
C SER A 185 3.78 -17.25 17.99
N LEU A 186 4.28 -16.31 18.77
CA LEU A 186 4.78 -15.03 18.28
C LEU A 186 5.98 -15.20 17.32
N ILE A 187 6.80 -16.24 17.52
CA ILE A 187 7.88 -16.61 16.61
C ILE A 187 7.31 -17.12 15.29
N ASN A 188 6.27 -17.98 15.31
CA ASN A 188 5.61 -18.44 14.09
C ASN A 188 5.06 -17.25 13.30
N PHE A 189 4.41 -16.30 13.97
CA PHE A 189 3.91 -15.09 13.32
C PHE A 189 5.04 -14.27 12.68
N ALA A 190 6.13 -14.05 13.42
CA ALA A 190 7.27 -13.29 12.94
C ALA A 190 7.98 -13.99 11.75
N ILE A 191 8.00 -15.33 11.72
CA ILE A 191 8.47 -16.11 10.57
C ILE A 191 7.53 -15.93 9.38
N LEU A 192 6.21 -16.01 9.58
CA LEU A 192 5.23 -15.82 8.51
C LEU A 192 5.36 -14.42 7.87
N GLU A 193 5.51 -13.37 8.68
CA GLU A 193 5.78 -12.02 8.15
C GLU A 193 7.09 -11.96 7.35
N ARG A 194 8.10 -12.75 7.71
CA ARG A 194 9.37 -12.82 6.96
C ARG A 194 9.26 -13.59 5.66
N VAL A 195 8.39 -14.59 5.59
CA VAL A 195 8.10 -15.36 4.37
C VAL A 195 7.25 -14.53 3.39
N GLY A 196 6.39 -13.65 3.91
CA GLY A 196 5.59 -12.74 3.08
C GLY A 196 6.37 -11.60 2.43
N ARG A 197 7.57 -11.29 2.93
CA ARG A 197 8.44 -10.23 2.38
C ARG A 197 8.95 -10.57 1.00
#